data_AF-A0A928GGJ6-F1
#
_entry.id   AF-A0A928GGJ6-F1
#
_cell.length_a   1.000
_cell.length_b   1.000
_cell.length_c   1.000
_cell.angle_alpha   90.00
_cell.angle_beta   90.00
_cell.angle_gamma   90.00
#
_symmetry.space_group_name_H-M   'P 1'
#
loop_
_entity.id
_entity.type
_entity.pdbx_description
1 polymer ?
#
loop_
_entity_poly.entity_id
_entity_poly.type
_entity_poly.pdbx_seq_one_letter_code
_entity_poly.pdbx_strand_id
1 'polypeptide(L)'
;MKRIIRYLNMAALALVSVIAIGCSSDDENSTQTPPAEAPQTETTKTVTLTTTLSFGGASETKTRALTTDGVKTFAVGDQVAVVYTNTSDKRVKAVSNALAEGDITGEGKNAKITVTLTNPVAGSVDYIYPAAMAKNDGSINYSALCMQDGTLSSLASNLDCAKGSGTMTSSEGTFTLPTGVTLANQFAICEFAIKNSSGTEITGSITGLTLSDGTNTYTVSRAAADGPIYVAMRPVTSDMTLSFVANAATSSCYYKNVSGNAIAAGDMLPVKLTMTQQGNVINLSTLTADVEAKNGDMLTGKLLHTDEHGRSCKISIADGATVTLNGASINYDESPALSGDFAGITCLGNATIIVSGTDYVKGFNSGYPGIFVPSGSTLTITGDGTLFAEGHENGAGIGSGRSDIDAVKDCGNIVIQGGTIFGTGGIGAAGIGSGAGADKNPSSCGNITIKSSVTQVDATPGSGADPIGRGDHSTSGTVTREDSH
;
A
#
# COMPACT_ATOMS: atom_id res chain seq x y z
N MET A 1 32.79 -35.23 -23.33
CA MET A 1 33.32 -35.96 -22.16
C MET A 1 32.17 -36.17 -21.18
N LYS A 2 31.95 -37.41 -20.73
CA LYS A 2 30.79 -37.89 -19.95
C LYS A 2 30.63 -37.18 -18.60
N ARG A 3 29.40 -36.81 -18.21
CA ARG A 3 28.62 -37.57 -17.20
C ARG A 3 27.17 -37.07 -17.11
N ILE A 4 26.28 -38.03 -17.36
CA ILE A 4 24.84 -38.03 -17.15
C ILE A 4 24.60 -38.60 -15.75
N ILE A 5 23.73 -37.99 -14.95
CA ILE A 5 22.91 -38.72 -13.96
C ILE A 5 21.49 -38.13 -13.99
N ARG A 6 20.56 -38.94 -14.51
CA ARG A 6 19.12 -38.93 -14.19
C ARG A 6 18.89 -39.97 -13.08
N TYR A 7 17.78 -39.84 -12.35
CA TYR A 7 16.74 -40.84 -12.03
C TYR A 7 16.06 -40.40 -10.71
N LEU A 8 14.78 -40.00 -10.69
CA LEU A 8 13.51 -40.70 -10.90
C LEU A 8 12.96 -41.35 -9.60
N ASN A 9 11.73 -40.95 -9.28
CA ASN A 9 10.78 -41.45 -8.27
C ASN A 9 10.60 -42.97 -8.26
N MET A 10 10.26 -43.55 -7.09
CA MET A 10 8.89 -44.02 -6.77
C MET A 10 8.83 -44.89 -5.49
N ALA A 11 7.79 -44.60 -4.71
CA ALA A 11 6.85 -45.52 -4.06
C ALA A 11 7.33 -46.69 -3.17
N ALA A 12 6.96 -46.55 -1.89
CA ALA A 12 6.20 -47.49 -1.05
C ALA A 12 6.25 -49.00 -1.35
N LEU A 13 6.63 -49.78 -0.34
CA LEU A 13 5.97 -51.06 -0.05
C LEU A 13 6.10 -51.41 1.44
N ALA A 14 4.96 -51.63 2.09
CA ALA A 14 4.86 -52.22 3.42
C ALA A 14 4.99 -53.74 3.32
N LEU A 15 5.63 -54.39 4.31
CA LEU A 15 5.30 -55.77 4.65
C LEU A 15 5.53 -56.06 6.14
N VAL A 16 4.50 -56.67 6.72
CA VAL A 16 4.38 -57.19 8.08
C VAL A 16 4.81 -58.65 8.09
N SER A 17 5.58 -59.08 9.10
CA SER A 17 5.60 -60.45 9.69
C SER A 17 6.69 -60.48 10.77
N VAL A 18 6.39 -60.52 12.07
CA VAL A 18 5.85 -61.61 12.91
C VAL A 18 6.85 -62.76 13.14
N ILE A 19 7.38 -62.75 14.38
CA ILE A 19 7.73 -63.85 15.30
C ILE A 19 8.77 -64.90 14.85
N ALA A 20 9.86 -64.99 15.62
CA ALA A 20 10.33 -66.26 16.19
C ALA A 20 11.20 -66.02 17.43
N ILE A 21 10.80 -66.69 18.51
CA ILE A 21 11.52 -66.85 19.77
C ILE A 21 12.69 -67.84 19.53
N GLY A 22 13.84 -67.57 20.13
CA GLY A 22 14.96 -68.52 20.20
C GLY A 22 15.85 -68.21 21.40
N CYS A 23 15.69 -69.00 22.46
CA CYS A 23 16.47 -68.97 23.70
C CYS A 23 17.89 -69.54 23.53
N SER A 24 18.70 -69.35 24.58
CA SER A 24 19.99 -70.03 24.92
C SER A 24 21.23 -69.27 24.43
N SER A 25 22.27 -69.00 25.22
CA SER A 25 22.72 -69.50 26.53
C SER A 25 23.75 -68.52 27.14
N ASP A 26 23.69 -68.39 28.46
CA ASP A 26 24.74 -68.21 29.47
C ASP A 26 26.03 -67.40 29.18
N ASP A 27 26.25 -66.49 30.15
CA ASP A 27 27.50 -66.09 30.81
C ASP A 27 28.37 -64.90 30.31
N GLU A 28 28.62 -64.04 31.32
CA GLU A 28 29.77 -63.15 31.54
C GLU A 28 29.80 -61.75 30.88
N ASN A 29 29.53 -60.78 31.76
CA ASN A 29 30.35 -59.59 32.00
C ASN A 29 30.11 -58.28 31.20
N SER A 30 29.96 -57.22 31.99
CA SER A 30 30.30 -55.81 31.76
C SER A 30 29.22 -54.84 31.24
N THR A 31 28.89 -53.91 32.14
CA THR A 31 28.41 -52.53 31.90
C THR A 31 27.06 -52.34 31.21
N GLN A 32 25.98 -52.34 32.00
CA GLN A 32 24.71 -51.72 31.61
C GLN A 32 24.90 -50.20 31.45
N THR A 33 24.82 -49.74 30.20
CA THR A 33 24.40 -48.38 29.87
C THR A 33 22.90 -48.31 30.12
N PRO A 34 22.35 -47.29 30.82
CA PRO A 34 20.91 -47.18 30.99
C PRO A 34 20.26 -47.01 29.60
N PRO A 35 19.12 -47.67 29.31
CA PRO A 35 18.47 -47.54 28.02
C PRO A 35 18.04 -46.08 27.81
N ALA A 36 18.32 -45.58 26.61
CA ALA A 36 17.85 -44.29 26.15
C ALA A 36 16.34 -44.15 26.39
N GLU A 37 15.93 -43.04 27.02
CA GLU A 37 14.52 -42.65 27.10
C GLU A 37 13.93 -42.70 25.69
N ALA A 38 12.89 -43.51 25.53
CA ALA A 38 12.07 -43.51 24.33
C ALA A 38 11.54 -42.09 24.09
N PRO A 39 11.49 -41.60 22.85
CA PRO A 39 10.97 -40.28 22.56
C PRO A 39 9.53 -40.19 23.08
N GLN A 40 9.31 -39.32 24.08
CA GLN A 40 7.97 -39.06 24.59
C GLN A 40 7.11 -38.57 23.43
N THR A 41 6.09 -39.34 23.10
CA THR A 41 5.03 -38.94 22.18
C THR A 41 4.29 -37.81 22.87
N GLU A 42 4.49 -36.56 22.46
CA GLU A 42 3.68 -35.44 22.94
C GLU A 42 2.21 -35.81 22.70
N THR A 43 1.47 -36.02 23.79
CA THR A 43 0.05 -36.36 23.70
C THR A 43 -0.71 -35.10 23.34
N THR A 44 -1.27 -35.07 22.13
CA THR A 44 -2.11 -33.96 21.65
C THR A 44 -3.34 -33.81 22.56
N LYS A 45 -3.40 -32.72 23.32
CA LYS A 45 -4.55 -32.37 24.17
C LYS A 45 -5.57 -31.62 23.33
N THR A 46 -6.75 -32.18 23.15
CA THR A 46 -7.90 -31.47 22.53
C THR A 46 -8.93 -31.09 23.60
N VAL A 47 -9.52 -29.90 23.47
CA VAL A 47 -10.53 -29.38 24.40
C VAL A 47 -11.67 -28.76 23.61
N THR A 48 -12.90 -29.20 23.86
CA THR A 48 -14.11 -28.61 23.26
C THR A 48 -14.70 -27.59 24.21
N LEU A 49 -14.85 -26.35 23.75
CA LEU A 49 -15.31 -25.22 24.54
C LEU A 49 -16.51 -24.54 23.86
N THR A 50 -17.31 -23.86 24.67
CA THR A 50 -18.48 -23.11 24.21
C THR A 50 -18.44 -21.70 24.78
N THR A 51 -18.86 -20.72 24.00
CA THR A 51 -19.09 -19.35 24.47
C THR A 51 -20.22 -18.68 23.69
N THR A 52 -20.69 -17.53 24.18
CA THR A 52 -21.66 -16.68 23.48
C THR A 52 -20.97 -15.42 22.98
N LEU A 53 -21.21 -15.11 21.72
CA LEU A 53 -20.77 -13.90 21.04
C LEU A 53 -21.99 -13.02 20.71
N SER A 54 -21.80 -11.71 20.71
CA SER A 54 -22.84 -10.75 20.32
C SER A 54 -22.37 -9.78 19.26
N PHE A 55 -23.30 -9.30 18.43
CA PHE A 55 -23.13 -8.11 17.62
C PHE A 55 -23.70 -6.92 18.40
N GLY A 56 -22.83 -6.00 18.83
CA GLY A 56 -23.18 -4.80 19.60
C GLY A 56 -23.46 -5.03 21.09
N GLY A 57 -23.17 -4.01 21.90
CA GLY A 57 -23.67 -3.87 23.28
C GLY A 57 -25.04 -3.16 23.29
N ALA A 58 -25.56 -2.77 24.47
CA ALA A 58 -26.90 -2.19 24.68
C ALA A 58 -27.23 -0.87 23.93
N SER A 59 -26.36 -0.39 23.05
CA SER A 59 -26.59 0.74 22.14
C SER A 59 -26.29 0.29 20.72
N GLU A 60 -27.22 0.61 19.81
CA GLU A 60 -27.35 0.31 18.37
C GLU A 60 -26.07 0.49 17.51
N THR A 61 -25.00 -0.20 17.87
CA THR A 61 -23.74 -0.19 17.15
C THR A 61 -23.91 -1.06 15.92
N LYS A 62 -23.87 -0.41 14.75
CA LYS A 62 -24.05 -1.01 13.42
C LYS A 62 -22.82 -1.84 13.09
N THR A 63 -22.89 -3.16 13.26
CA THR A 63 -21.71 -4.04 13.23
C THR A 63 -21.40 -4.67 11.87
N ARG A 64 -22.06 -4.31 10.75
CA ARG A 64 -21.93 -5.08 9.50
C ARG A 64 -21.86 -4.26 8.22
N ALA A 65 -21.26 -4.87 7.19
CA ALA A 65 -21.29 -4.35 5.83
C ALA A 65 -22.75 -4.31 5.31
N LEU A 66 -23.16 -3.13 4.88
CA LEU A 66 -24.53 -2.62 5.04
C LEU A 66 -25.50 -3.16 3.98
N THR A 67 -26.65 -3.68 4.40
CA THR A 67 -27.93 -3.46 3.69
C THR A 67 -28.53 -2.11 4.12
N THR A 68 -29.57 -1.63 3.46
CA THR A 68 -30.29 -0.38 3.78
C THR A 68 -30.75 -0.27 5.25
N ASP A 69 -30.93 -1.40 5.94
CA ASP A 69 -31.37 -1.46 7.35
C ASP A 69 -30.22 -1.74 8.34
N GLY A 70 -29.00 -1.93 7.85
CA GLY A 70 -27.77 -1.91 8.65
C GLY A 70 -27.52 -3.06 9.63
N VAL A 71 -28.29 -4.15 9.60
CA VAL A 71 -28.09 -5.29 10.50
C VAL A 71 -28.25 -6.61 9.75
N LYS A 72 -27.14 -7.21 9.32
CA LYS A 72 -27.09 -8.66 9.08
C LYS A 72 -27.03 -9.38 10.45
N THR A 73 -27.51 -10.61 10.55
CA THR A 73 -27.59 -11.40 11.79
C THR A 73 -26.81 -12.69 11.65
N PHE A 74 -26.45 -13.36 12.75
CA PHE A 74 -25.90 -14.72 12.65
C PHE A 74 -26.93 -15.57 11.92
N ALA A 75 -26.47 -16.41 11.00
CA ALA A 75 -27.29 -17.30 10.22
C ALA A 75 -26.92 -18.76 10.48
N VAL A 76 -27.87 -19.66 10.27
CA VAL A 76 -27.61 -21.10 10.30
C VAL A 76 -26.55 -21.44 9.26
N GLY A 77 -25.55 -22.23 9.65
CA GLY A 77 -24.41 -22.57 8.79
C GLY A 77 -23.19 -21.69 8.97
N ASP A 78 -23.34 -20.51 9.59
CA ASP A 78 -22.21 -19.62 9.85
C ASP A 78 -21.16 -20.27 10.77
N GLN A 79 -19.90 -19.87 10.61
CA GLN A 79 -18.80 -20.30 11.46
C GLN A 79 -17.97 -19.10 11.93
N VAL A 80 -17.37 -19.24 13.11
CA VAL A 80 -16.48 -18.24 13.71
C VAL A 80 -15.09 -18.82 13.88
N ALA A 81 -14.07 -18.04 13.52
CA ALA A 81 -12.69 -18.39 13.81
C ALA A 81 -12.34 -17.98 15.24
N VAL A 82 -11.74 -18.90 15.99
CA VAL A 82 -11.21 -18.69 17.34
C VAL A 82 -9.71 -18.82 17.27
N VAL A 83 -8.99 -17.72 17.52
CA VAL A 83 -7.54 -17.66 17.39
C VAL A 83 -6.89 -17.51 18.77
N TYR A 84 -6.07 -18.47 19.14
CA TYR A 84 -5.48 -18.62 20.48
C TYR A 84 -4.01 -19.03 20.37
N THR A 85 -3.29 -18.97 21.50
CA THR A 85 -1.91 -19.47 21.59
C THR A 85 -1.91 -20.94 22.00
N ASN A 86 -1.14 -21.77 21.30
CA ASN A 86 -0.96 -23.18 21.66
C ASN A 86 0.30 -23.42 22.51
N THR A 87 0.53 -24.65 22.96
CA THR A 87 1.70 -25.01 23.78
C THR A 87 3.05 -24.85 23.08
N SER A 88 3.06 -24.67 21.76
CA SER A 88 4.26 -24.33 20.97
C SER A 88 4.50 -22.82 20.86
N ASP A 89 3.78 -22.01 21.65
CA ASP A 89 3.82 -20.54 21.63
C ASP A 89 3.49 -19.93 20.26
N LYS A 90 2.62 -20.60 19.49
CA LYS A 90 2.14 -20.11 18.19
C LYS A 90 0.68 -19.71 18.28
N ARG A 91 0.35 -18.58 17.63
CA ARG A 91 -1.05 -18.24 17.34
C ARG A 91 -1.58 -19.18 16.27
N VAL A 92 -2.68 -19.85 16.59
CA VAL A 92 -3.34 -20.82 15.70
C VAL A 92 -4.83 -20.55 15.62
N LYS A 93 -5.41 -20.84 14.46
CA LYS A 93 -6.84 -20.72 14.20
C LYS A 93 -7.55 -22.06 14.39
N ALA A 94 -8.60 -22.07 15.21
CA ALA A 94 -9.65 -23.09 15.19
C ALA A 94 -10.92 -22.49 14.58
N VAL A 95 -11.76 -23.33 13.98
CA VAL A 95 -13.05 -22.93 13.40
C VAL A 95 -14.15 -23.58 14.22
N SER A 96 -15.15 -22.79 14.61
CA SER A 96 -16.31 -23.31 15.32
C SER A 96 -17.09 -24.31 14.46
N ASN A 97 -17.91 -25.12 15.12
CA ASN A 97 -19.00 -25.79 14.44
C ASN A 97 -19.88 -24.75 13.71
N ALA A 98 -20.50 -25.19 12.62
CA ALA A 98 -21.52 -24.40 11.96
C ALA A 98 -22.68 -24.15 12.94
N LEU A 99 -23.16 -22.90 13.00
CA LEU A 99 -24.25 -22.52 13.89
C LEU A 99 -25.53 -23.26 13.49
N ALA A 100 -26.18 -23.89 14.46
CA ALA A 100 -27.53 -24.40 14.32
C ALA A 100 -28.56 -23.33 14.73
N GLU A 101 -29.85 -23.56 14.41
CA GLU A 101 -30.94 -22.63 14.77
C GLU A 101 -30.98 -22.34 16.29
N GLY A 102 -30.77 -23.37 17.12
CA GLY A 102 -30.77 -23.23 18.58
C GLY A 102 -29.53 -22.51 19.16
N ASP A 103 -28.49 -22.30 18.36
CA ASP A 103 -27.32 -21.53 18.76
C ASP A 103 -27.54 -20.02 18.61
N ILE A 104 -28.57 -19.61 17.85
CA ILE A 104 -28.81 -18.24 17.44
C ILE A 104 -29.95 -17.65 18.26
N THR A 105 -29.71 -16.53 18.94
CA THR A 105 -30.70 -15.90 19.84
C THR A 105 -30.73 -14.38 19.71
N GLY A 106 -31.74 -13.75 20.31
CA GLY A 106 -31.91 -12.30 20.29
C GLY A 106 -32.03 -11.74 18.87
N GLU A 107 -32.93 -12.32 18.07
CA GLU A 107 -33.12 -11.95 16.66
C GLU A 107 -31.84 -12.12 15.82
N GLY A 108 -31.02 -13.10 16.19
CA GLY A 108 -29.73 -13.40 15.55
C GLY A 108 -28.61 -12.41 15.84
N LYS A 109 -28.77 -11.55 16.85
CA LYS A 109 -27.70 -10.70 17.36
C LYS A 109 -26.70 -11.45 18.24
N ASN A 110 -27.08 -12.62 18.76
CA ASN A 110 -26.22 -13.45 19.60
C ASN A 110 -26.06 -14.84 19.01
N ALA A 111 -24.86 -15.42 19.17
CA ALA A 111 -24.57 -16.80 18.78
C ALA A 111 -23.78 -17.53 19.85
N LYS A 112 -24.25 -18.73 20.19
CA LYS A 112 -23.52 -19.71 20.99
C LYS A 112 -22.62 -20.53 20.07
N ILE A 113 -21.31 -20.32 20.13
CA ILE A 113 -20.36 -21.09 19.34
C ILE A 113 -19.81 -22.27 20.15
N THR A 114 -19.56 -23.39 19.48
CA THR A 114 -18.80 -24.51 20.02
C THR A 114 -17.58 -24.75 19.15
N VAL A 115 -16.40 -24.90 19.76
CA VAL A 115 -15.12 -25.01 19.06
C VAL A 115 -14.20 -26.01 19.76
N THR A 116 -13.43 -26.76 18.97
CA THR A 116 -12.39 -27.66 19.49
C THR A 116 -11.02 -27.02 19.32
N LEU A 117 -10.30 -26.86 20.43
CA LEU A 117 -8.94 -26.33 20.46
C LEU A 117 -7.93 -27.48 20.64
N THR A 118 -6.74 -27.32 20.08
CA THR A 118 -5.65 -28.30 20.12
C THR A 118 -4.46 -27.66 20.83
N ASN A 119 -4.02 -28.30 21.91
CA ASN A 119 -2.97 -27.85 22.81
C ASN A 119 -3.12 -26.38 23.25
N PRO A 120 -4.30 -25.93 23.72
CA PRO A 120 -4.49 -24.53 24.08
C PRO A 120 -3.67 -24.12 25.31
N VAL A 121 -3.28 -22.85 25.35
CA VAL A 121 -2.69 -22.17 26.51
C VAL A 121 -3.60 -21.02 26.92
N ALA A 122 -3.80 -20.83 28.22
CA ALA A 122 -4.59 -19.72 28.75
C ALA A 122 -3.95 -18.38 28.36
N GLY A 123 -4.78 -17.39 28.01
CA GLY A 123 -4.29 -16.11 27.50
C GLY A 123 -5.28 -15.45 26.55
N SER A 124 -4.76 -14.57 25.69
CA SER A 124 -5.57 -13.82 24.73
C SER A 124 -6.23 -14.75 23.70
N VAL A 125 -7.50 -14.51 23.42
CA VAL A 125 -8.26 -15.19 22.37
C VAL A 125 -8.98 -14.13 21.52
N ASP A 126 -8.85 -14.27 20.20
CA ASP A 126 -9.57 -13.45 19.22
C ASP A 126 -10.69 -14.26 18.56
N TYR A 127 -11.82 -13.60 18.33
CA TYR A 127 -12.96 -14.13 17.60
C TYR A 127 -13.13 -13.33 16.32
N ILE A 128 -13.12 -14.01 15.18
CA ILE A 128 -13.26 -13.36 13.87
C ILE A 128 -14.39 -14.03 13.12
N TYR A 129 -15.38 -13.23 12.72
CA TYR A 129 -16.54 -13.65 11.97
C TYR A 129 -16.58 -12.96 10.60
N PRO A 130 -16.96 -13.66 9.53
CA PRO A 130 -17.08 -15.12 9.47
C PRO A 130 -15.68 -15.77 9.53
N ALA A 131 -15.61 -17.06 9.84
CA ALA A 131 -14.35 -17.79 10.01
C ALA A 131 -13.42 -17.71 8.78
N ALA A 132 -14.00 -17.56 7.59
CA ALA A 132 -13.28 -17.40 6.32
C ALA A 132 -12.44 -16.12 6.26
N MET A 133 -12.80 -15.09 7.04
CA MET A 133 -12.07 -13.83 7.10
C MET A 133 -10.84 -13.89 8.00
N ALA A 134 -10.64 -14.97 8.75
CA ALA A 134 -9.48 -15.11 9.62
C ALA A 134 -8.32 -15.83 8.93
N LYS A 135 -7.14 -15.23 8.97
CA LYS A 135 -5.88 -15.94 8.73
C LYS A 135 -5.48 -16.76 9.96
N ASN A 136 -4.49 -17.65 9.79
CA ASN A 136 -4.06 -18.56 10.86
C ASN A 136 -3.45 -17.83 12.07
N ASP A 137 -2.92 -16.62 11.86
CA ASP A 137 -2.31 -15.76 12.87
C ASP A 137 -3.29 -14.83 13.60
N GLY A 138 -4.58 -14.82 13.20
CA GLY A 138 -5.60 -13.91 13.75
C GLY A 138 -5.65 -12.53 13.12
N SER A 139 -4.92 -12.32 12.03
CA SER A 139 -5.15 -11.17 11.15
C SER A 139 -6.36 -11.41 10.25
N ILE A 140 -6.96 -10.31 9.79
CA ILE A 140 -8.12 -10.34 8.90
C ILE A 140 -7.64 -10.47 7.46
N ASN A 141 -8.34 -11.29 6.67
CA ASN A 141 -8.12 -11.43 5.25
C ASN A 141 -8.84 -10.32 4.48
N TYR A 142 -8.14 -9.21 4.23
CA TYR A 142 -8.68 -8.08 3.46
C TYR A 142 -8.66 -8.27 1.94
N SER A 143 -8.26 -9.43 1.42
CA SER A 143 -8.16 -9.65 -0.04
C SER A 143 -9.50 -9.45 -0.76
N ALA A 144 -10.63 -9.69 -0.08
CA ALA A 144 -11.96 -9.49 -0.66
C ALA A 144 -12.31 -8.01 -0.90
N LEU A 145 -11.56 -7.06 -0.31
CA LEU A 145 -11.81 -5.63 -0.51
C LEU A 145 -11.16 -5.07 -1.77
N CYS A 146 -10.19 -5.77 -2.39
CA CYS A 146 -9.40 -5.17 -3.47
C CYS A 146 -10.20 -4.93 -4.76
N MET A 147 -11.24 -5.73 -5.01
CA MET A 147 -12.10 -5.63 -6.19
C MET A 147 -13.57 -5.65 -5.77
N GLN A 148 -14.32 -4.63 -6.21
CA GLN A 148 -15.73 -4.42 -5.85
C GLN A 148 -16.51 -3.97 -7.09
N ASP A 149 -17.84 -4.15 -7.08
CA ASP A 149 -18.70 -3.70 -8.17
C ASP A 149 -19.37 -2.34 -7.89
N GLY A 150 -19.09 -1.73 -6.74
CA GLY A 150 -19.59 -0.41 -6.39
C GLY A 150 -21.05 -0.39 -5.93
N THR A 151 -21.70 -1.54 -5.74
CA THR A 151 -23.12 -1.63 -5.35
C THR A 151 -23.29 -2.03 -3.89
N LEU A 152 -24.24 -1.39 -3.20
CA LEU A 152 -24.54 -1.73 -1.81
C LEU A 152 -24.97 -3.19 -1.66
N SER A 153 -25.74 -3.73 -2.61
CA SER A 153 -26.23 -5.11 -2.57
C SER A 153 -25.10 -6.14 -2.58
N SER A 154 -24.05 -5.92 -3.36
CA SER A 154 -22.91 -6.84 -3.45
C SER A 154 -22.02 -6.76 -2.22
N LEU A 155 -21.76 -5.56 -1.70
CA LEU A 155 -21.06 -5.40 -0.43
C LEU A 155 -21.85 -6.10 0.68
N ALA A 156 -23.16 -5.89 0.71
CA ALA A 156 -24.06 -6.51 1.68
C ALA A 156 -24.03 -8.03 1.60
N SER A 157 -23.98 -8.64 0.41
CA SER A 157 -24.00 -10.10 0.28
C SER A 157 -22.64 -10.74 0.52
N ASN A 158 -21.56 -10.10 0.05
CA ASN A 158 -20.26 -10.74 -0.14
C ASN A 158 -19.20 -10.34 0.90
N LEU A 159 -19.38 -9.20 1.56
CA LEU A 159 -18.42 -8.71 2.53
C LEU A 159 -19.07 -8.71 3.91
N ASP A 160 -18.40 -9.32 4.87
CA ASP A 160 -18.76 -9.22 6.29
C ASP A 160 -17.47 -9.47 7.09
N CYS A 161 -17.22 -8.65 8.09
CA CYS A 161 -16.10 -8.88 8.99
C CYS A 161 -16.31 -8.19 10.33
N ALA A 162 -16.36 -9.00 11.38
CA ALA A 162 -16.40 -8.52 12.74
C ALA A 162 -15.35 -9.24 13.59
N LYS A 163 -14.76 -8.50 14.52
CA LYS A 163 -13.76 -9.02 15.45
C LYS A 163 -14.11 -8.65 16.88
N GLY A 164 -13.91 -9.59 17.80
CA GLY A 164 -13.91 -9.36 19.23
C GLY A 164 -12.76 -10.11 19.88
N SER A 165 -12.46 -9.79 21.12
CA SER A 165 -11.37 -10.42 21.87
C SER A 165 -11.74 -10.61 23.33
N GLY A 166 -11.01 -11.49 24.00
CA GLY A 166 -11.11 -11.68 25.44
C GLY A 166 -9.97 -12.53 25.96
N THR A 167 -10.13 -13.06 27.17
CA THR A 167 -9.09 -13.85 27.83
C THR A 167 -9.64 -15.23 28.20
N MET A 168 -9.02 -16.27 27.65
CA MET A 168 -9.26 -17.65 28.04
C MET A 168 -8.48 -17.95 29.33
N THR A 169 -9.16 -18.49 30.32
CA THR A 169 -8.57 -18.86 31.61
C THR A 169 -8.37 -20.37 31.69
N SER A 170 -7.48 -20.81 32.58
CA SER A 170 -7.38 -22.22 32.97
C SER A 170 -7.33 -22.36 34.49
N SER A 171 -8.05 -23.35 35.01
CA SER A 171 -8.00 -23.76 36.43
C SER A 171 -7.96 -25.27 36.48
N GLU A 172 -6.97 -25.83 37.18
CA GLU A 172 -6.81 -27.29 37.34
C GLU A 172 -6.84 -28.05 36.00
N GLY A 173 -6.28 -27.45 34.94
CA GLY A 173 -6.24 -28.05 33.60
C GLY A 173 -7.53 -27.95 32.78
N THR A 174 -8.60 -27.35 33.34
CA THR A 174 -9.85 -27.02 32.65
C THR A 174 -9.78 -25.62 32.08
N PHE A 175 -10.10 -25.46 30.79
CA PHE A 175 -10.10 -24.17 30.10
C PHE A 175 -11.50 -23.58 30.03
N THR A 176 -11.60 -22.25 30.14
CA THR A 176 -12.87 -21.52 30.00
C THR A 176 -12.68 -20.33 29.07
N LEU A 177 -13.54 -20.23 28.04
CA LEU A 177 -13.58 -19.08 27.15
C LEU A 177 -14.29 -17.89 27.83
N PRO A 178 -13.92 -16.64 27.52
CA PRO A 178 -14.63 -15.45 27.99
C PRO A 178 -16.09 -15.49 27.52
N THR A 179 -17.02 -15.04 28.37
CA THR A 179 -18.46 -14.99 28.06
C THR A 179 -18.87 -13.58 27.63
N GLY A 180 -19.87 -13.48 26.76
CA GLY A 180 -20.45 -12.18 26.37
C GLY A 180 -19.51 -11.31 25.53
N VAL A 181 -18.69 -11.92 24.68
CA VAL A 181 -17.76 -11.17 23.83
C VAL A 181 -18.54 -10.47 22.72
N THR A 182 -18.43 -9.15 22.67
CA THR A 182 -19.02 -8.34 21.60
C THR A 182 -18.06 -8.23 20.42
N LEU A 183 -18.58 -8.51 19.22
CA LEU A 183 -17.87 -8.35 17.95
C LEU A 183 -18.15 -6.95 17.39
N ALA A 184 -17.09 -6.28 16.93
CA ALA A 184 -17.15 -4.97 16.28
C ALA A 184 -16.84 -5.08 14.78
N ASN A 185 -17.53 -4.29 13.95
CA ASN A 185 -17.26 -4.20 12.52
C ASN A 185 -15.80 -3.81 12.27
N GLN A 186 -15.21 -4.37 11.22
CA GLN A 186 -13.82 -4.11 10.85
C GLN A 186 -13.68 -3.30 9.56
N PHE A 187 -14.78 -3.02 8.86
CA PHE A 187 -14.79 -2.25 7.62
C PHE A 187 -15.45 -0.89 7.77
N ALA A 188 -14.98 0.07 6.98
CA ALA A 188 -15.71 1.29 6.68
C ALA A 188 -16.44 1.13 5.35
N ILE A 189 -17.61 1.74 5.19
CA ILE A 189 -18.31 1.81 3.91
C ILE A 189 -18.51 3.27 3.52
N CYS A 190 -17.95 3.64 2.37
CA CYS A 190 -18.07 4.98 1.83
C CYS A 190 -19.10 4.99 0.70
N GLU A 191 -20.00 5.96 0.73
CA GLU A 191 -20.99 6.24 -0.31
C GLU A 191 -20.54 7.49 -1.08
N PHE A 192 -19.96 7.29 -2.27
CA PHE A 192 -19.37 8.37 -3.04
C PHE A 192 -20.38 9.06 -3.96
N ALA A 193 -20.40 10.39 -3.86
CA ALA A 193 -20.94 11.31 -4.85
C ALA A 193 -19.80 12.18 -5.39
N ILE A 194 -19.61 12.16 -6.70
CA ILE A 194 -18.47 12.72 -7.41
C ILE A 194 -18.93 13.81 -8.37
N LYS A 195 -18.27 14.96 -8.26
CA LYS A 195 -18.38 16.10 -9.16
C LYS A 195 -17.06 16.34 -9.87
N ASN A 196 -17.12 16.91 -11.06
CA ASN A 196 -15.93 17.47 -11.70
C ASN A 196 -15.58 18.86 -11.12
N SER A 197 -14.45 19.45 -11.51
CA SER A 197 -14.01 20.78 -11.05
C SER A 197 -14.98 21.93 -11.36
N SER A 198 -15.91 21.77 -12.31
CA SER A 198 -16.97 22.76 -12.58
C SER A 198 -18.20 22.60 -11.67
N GLY A 199 -18.19 21.62 -10.77
CA GLY A 199 -19.30 21.31 -9.86
C GLY A 199 -20.42 20.47 -10.47
N THR A 200 -20.23 19.97 -11.70
CA THR A 200 -21.17 19.08 -12.40
C THR A 200 -21.10 17.69 -11.79
N GLU A 201 -22.24 17.09 -11.47
CA GLU A 201 -22.33 15.71 -11.00
C GLU A 201 -21.91 14.74 -12.11
N ILE A 202 -20.94 13.88 -11.83
CA ILE A 202 -20.41 12.89 -12.79
C ILE A 202 -20.50 11.45 -12.30
N THR A 203 -20.94 11.21 -11.05
CA THR A 203 -21.01 9.88 -10.42
C THR A 203 -21.60 8.81 -11.34
N GLY A 204 -22.73 9.11 -12.00
CA GLY A 204 -23.42 8.15 -12.86
C GLY A 204 -22.62 7.71 -14.09
N SER A 205 -21.68 8.53 -14.54
CA SER A 205 -20.81 8.24 -15.68
C SER A 205 -19.57 7.42 -15.33
N ILE A 206 -19.23 7.32 -14.04
CA ILE A 206 -18.03 6.64 -13.55
C ILE A 206 -18.23 5.12 -13.64
N THR A 207 -17.35 4.48 -14.41
CA THR A 207 -17.29 3.03 -14.63
C THR A 207 -16.15 2.37 -13.85
N GLY A 208 -15.14 3.15 -13.43
CA GLY A 208 -14.07 2.66 -12.57
C GLY A 208 -13.74 3.67 -11.48
N LEU A 209 -13.53 3.21 -10.25
CA LEU A 209 -13.04 4.05 -9.16
C LEU A 209 -11.97 3.30 -8.39
N THR A 210 -10.75 3.83 -8.39
CA THR A 210 -9.62 3.31 -7.61
C THR A 210 -9.34 4.25 -6.46
N LEU A 211 -9.25 3.68 -5.26
CA LEU A 211 -8.89 4.36 -4.02
C LEU A 211 -7.60 3.76 -3.50
N SER A 212 -6.68 4.58 -3.01
CA SER A 212 -5.44 4.12 -2.39
C SER A 212 -5.12 4.94 -1.15
N ASP A 213 -4.68 4.28 -0.07
CA ASP A 213 -4.09 4.93 1.11
C ASP A 213 -2.55 4.90 1.08
N GLY A 214 -1.97 4.54 -0.06
CA GLY A 214 -0.53 4.32 -0.25
C GLY A 214 -0.06 2.90 0.07
N THR A 215 -0.80 2.14 0.89
CA THR A 215 -0.49 0.74 1.22
C THR A 215 -1.51 -0.24 0.65
N ASN A 216 -2.80 0.09 0.75
CA ASN A 216 -3.92 -0.69 0.30
C ASN A 216 -4.59 0.00 -0.89
N THR A 217 -5.02 -0.79 -1.87
CA THR A 217 -5.73 -0.29 -3.04
C THR A 217 -7.07 -1.00 -3.18
N TYR A 218 -8.12 -0.21 -3.42
CA TYR A 218 -9.50 -0.67 -3.61
C TYR A 218 -9.95 -0.25 -5.00
N THR A 219 -10.37 -1.20 -5.81
CA THR A 219 -10.81 -0.93 -7.19
C THR A 219 -12.27 -1.32 -7.35
N VAL A 220 -13.06 -0.37 -7.82
CA VAL A 220 -14.43 -0.57 -8.28
C VAL A 220 -14.45 -0.67 -9.79
N SER A 221 -15.14 -1.66 -10.32
CA SER A 221 -15.48 -1.75 -11.74
C SER A 221 -16.99 -1.97 -11.90
N ARG A 222 -17.66 -1.06 -12.61
CA ARG A 222 -19.12 -1.06 -12.75
C ARG A 222 -19.56 -0.54 -14.12
N ALA A 223 -20.79 -0.88 -14.51
CA ALA A 223 -21.44 -0.19 -15.61
C ALA A 223 -21.83 1.24 -15.18
N ALA A 224 -21.87 2.18 -16.14
CA ALA A 224 -22.39 3.52 -15.89
C ALA A 224 -23.87 3.42 -15.48
N ALA A 225 -24.18 3.94 -14.31
CA ALA A 225 -25.50 3.86 -13.69
C ALA A 225 -25.67 5.00 -12.68
N ASP A 226 -26.88 5.55 -12.60
CA ASP A 226 -27.22 6.58 -11.63
C ASP A 226 -27.08 6.09 -10.18
N GLY A 227 -26.85 7.05 -9.29
CA GLY A 227 -26.69 6.80 -7.87
C GLY A 227 -25.23 6.70 -7.42
N PRO A 228 -25.03 6.56 -6.10
CA PRO A 228 -23.71 6.58 -5.48
C PRO A 228 -22.85 5.37 -5.89
N ILE A 229 -21.55 5.47 -5.65
CA ILE A 229 -20.62 4.33 -5.67
C ILE A 229 -20.34 3.93 -4.22
N TYR A 230 -20.61 2.68 -3.87
CA TYR A 230 -20.29 2.16 -2.55
C TYR A 230 -18.92 1.47 -2.54
N VAL A 231 -18.09 1.77 -1.56
CA VAL A 231 -16.78 1.11 -1.39
C VAL A 231 -16.61 0.69 0.06
N ALA A 232 -16.39 -0.60 0.28
CA ALA A 232 -15.89 -1.12 1.54
C ALA A 232 -14.37 -1.01 1.59
N MET A 233 -13.84 -0.46 2.68
CA MET A 233 -12.40 -0.29 2.84
C MET A 233 -11.96 -0.52 4.28
N ARG A 234 -10.65 -0.61 4.49
CA ARG A 234 -10.09 -0.58 5.84
C ARG A 234 -10.31 0.82 6.43
N PRO A 235 -10.46 0.94 7.74
CA PRO A 235 -10.47 2.25 8.39
C PRO A 235 -9.19 3.01 8.08
N VAL A 236 -9.32 4.32 7.89
CA VAL A 236 -8.24 5.23 7.53
C VAL A 236 -8.09 6.24 8.65
N THR A 237 -6.85 6.49 9.08
CA THR A 237 -6.55 7.49 10.11
C THR A 237 -6.31 8.86 9.47
N SER A 238 -6.50 9.93 10.24
CA SER A 238 -6.46 11.31 9.70
C SER A 238 -5.09 11.75 9.17
N ASP A 239 -4.02 11.07 9.57
CA ASP A 239 -2.65 11.26 9.09
C ASP A 239 -2.39 10.64 7.72
N MET A 240 -3.30 9.80 7.21
CA MET A 240 -3.21 9.21 5.88
C MET A 240 -3.81 10.12 4.81
N THR A 241 -3.22 10.07 3.62
CA THR A 241 -3.76 10.70 2.41
C THR A 241 -4.42 9.63 1.56
N LEU A 242 -5.66 9.89 1.12
CA LEU A 242 -6.38 9.05 0.19
C LEU A 242 -6.31 9.60 -1.23
N SER A 243 -5.90 8.73 -2.15
CA SER A 243 -5.88 8.99 -3.57
C SER A 243 -7.03 8.34 -4.29
N PHE A 244 -7.73 9.14 -5.08
CA PHE A 244 -8.89 8.74 -5.86
C PHE A 244 -8.60 8.92 -7.34
N VAL A 245 -8.77 7.86 -8.12
CA VAL A 245 -8.72 7.87 -9.58
C VAL A 245 -10.06 7.34 -10.07
N ALA A 246 -10.85 8.16 -10.77
CA ALA A 246 -12.14 7.76 -11.32
C ALA A 246 -12.08 7.77 -12.85
N ASN A 247 -12.55 6.71 -13.49
CA ASN A 247 -12.64 6.58 -14.94
C ASN A 247 -14.10 6.61 -15.36
N ALA A 248 -14.43 7.46 -16.32
CA ALA A 248 -15.76 7.56 -16.91
C ALA A 248 -15.88 6.73 -18.19
N ALA A 249 -17.12 6.39 -18.55
CA ALA A 249 -17.44 5.69 -19.80
C ALA A 249 -16.92 6.39 -21.06
N THR A 250 -16.72 7.71 -21.01
CA THR A 250 -16.20 8.56 -22.09
C THR A 250 -14.66 8.54 -22.21
N SER A 251 -14.00 7.59 -21.54
CA SER A 251 -12.53 7.54 -21.42
C SER A 251 -11.90 8.74 -20.70
N SER A 252 -12.71 9.57 -20.03
CA SER A 252 -12.21 10.65 -19.18
C SER A 252 -11.74 10.06 -17.86
N CYS A 253 -10.55 10.46 -17.42
CA CYS A 253 -10.05 10.13 -16.10
C CYS A 253 -10.19 11.35 -15.19
N TYR A 254 -10.42 11.14 -13.90
CA TYR A 254 -10.51 12.16 -12.88
C TYR A 254 -9.64 11.76 -11.71
N TYR A 255 -9.07 12.76 -11.05
CA TYR A 255 -8.17 12.55 -9.93
C TYR A 255 -8.46 13.50 -8.77
N LYS A 256 -8.28 13.02 -7.55
CA LYS A 256 -8.31 13.82 -6.33
C LYS A 256 -7.48 13.18 -5.22
N ASN A 257 -6.76 14.00 -4.46
CA ASN A 257 -6.25 13.63 -3.15
C ASN A 257 -7.02 14.31 -2.02
N VAL A 258 -7.13 13.58 -0.91
CA VAL A 258 -7.81 14.01 0.31
C VAL A 258 -6.99 13.57 1.51
N SER A 259 -6.48 14.52 2.27
CA SER A 259 -5.78 14.33 3.54
C SER A 259 -6.62 14.82 4.72
N GLY A 260 -6.30 14.38 5.95
CA GLY A 260 -6.95 14.88 7.16
C GLY A 260 -8.30 14.24 7.51
N ASN A 261 -8.83 13.35 6.68
CA ASN A 261 -10.14 12.73 6.88
C ASN A 261 -10.01 11.31 7.40
N ALA A 262 -10.31 11.12 8.69
CA ALA A 262 -10.44 9.79 9.27
C ALA A 262 -11.73 9.13 8.76
N ILE A 263 -11.63 7.85 8.41
CA ILE A 263 -12.74 7.00 8.00
C ILE A 263 -12.81 5.84 9.01
N ALA A 264 -13.80 5.85 9.90
CA ALA A 264 -13.93 4.87 10.97
C ALA A 264 -14.65 3.59 10.52
N ALA A 265 -14.35 2.47 11.20
CA ALA A 265 -15.12 1.24 11.02
C ALA A 265 -16.55 1.40 11.54
N GLY A 266 -17.51 0.68 10.96
CA GLY A 266 -18.90 0.70 11.43
C GLY A 266 -19.77 1.80 10.82
N ASP A 267 -19.17 2.82 10.20
CA ASP A 267 -19.90 3.94 9.63
C ASP A 267 -20.23 3.73 8.14
N MET A 268 -21.41 4.22 7.74
CA MET A 268 -21.75 4.53 6.35
C MET A 268 -21.47 6.01 6.14
N LEU A 269 -20.41 6.33 5.43
CA LEU A 269 -19.96 7.72 5.30
C LEU A 269 -20.31 8.25 3.91
N PRO A 270 -21.21 9.24 3.79
CA PRO A 270 -21.39 9.94 2.52
C PRO A 270 -20.14 10.77 2.23
N VAL A 271 -19.47 10.47 1.12
CA VAL A 271 -18.24 11.15 0.69
C VAL A 271 -18.53 11.94 -0.57
N LYS A 272 -18.45 13.27 -0.47
CA LYS A 272 -18.60 14.17 -1.60
C LYS A 272 -17.23 14.55 -2.12
N LEU A 273 -16.91 14.13 -3.35
CA LEU A 273 -15.65 14.43 -4.01
C LEU A 273 -15.88 15.44 -5.14
N THR A 274 -14.98 16.40 -5.24
CA THR A 274 -14.80 17.22 -6.45
C THR A 274 -13.45 16.87 -7.03
N MET A 275 -13.45 16.27 -8.23
CA MET A 275 -12.26 15.69 -8.86
C MET A 275 -11.89 16.45 -10.13
N THR A 276 -10.59 16.49 -10.42
CA THR A 276 -10.04 17.17 -11.60
C THR A 276 -9.90 16.20 -12.75
N GLN A 277 -10.48 16.54 -13.90
CA GLN A 277 -10.34 15.74 -15.11
C GLN A 277 -8.87 15.75 -15.57
N GLN A 278 -8.33 14.57 -15.83
CA GLN A 278 -7.03 14.33 -16.43
C GLN A 278 -7.19 14.07 -17.94
N GLY A 279 -6.12 14.29 -18.68
CA GLY A 279 -5.92 13.81 -20.06
C GLY A 279 -5.72 12.30 -20.04
N ASN A 280 -4.51 11.83 -20.39
CA ASN A 280 -4.19 10.40 -20.35
C ASN A 280 -3.59 9.98 -19.02
N VAL A 281 -3.93 8.78 -18.54
CA VAL A 281 -3.23 8.14 -17.42
C VAL A 281 -2.10 7.29 -17.97
N ILE A 282 -0.87 7.67 -17.65
CA ILE A 282 0.35 6.98 -18.07
C ILE A 282 0.84 6.17 -16.87
N ASN A 283 0.59 4.86 -16.90
CA ASN A 283 1.11 3.95 -15.89
C ASN A 283 2.56 3.57 -16.24
N LEU A 284 3.50 4.08 -15.43
CA LEU A 284 4.93 3.91 -15.60
C LEU A 284 5.36 2.44 -15.58
N SER A 285 4.60 1.55 -14.91
CA SER A 285 4.94 0.12 -14.84
C SER A 285 4.68 -0.66 -16.13
N THR A 286 4.04 -0.01 -17.10
CA THR A 286 3.65 -0.61 -18.38
C THR A 286 4.43 -0.04 -19.57
N LEU A 287 5.32 0.93 -19.32
CA LEU A 287 6.07 1.58 -20.38
C LEU A 287 7.10 0.64 -20.98
N THR A 288 7.16 0.61 -22.31
CA THR A 288 8.16 -0.15 -23.07
C THR A 288 9.01 0.74 -23.99
N ALA A 289 8.78 2.06 -23.95
CA ALA A 289 9.48 3.06 -24.74
C ALA A 289 9.41 4.41 -24.03
N ASP A 290 10.27 5.34 -24.47
CA ASP A 290 10.24 6.74 -24.05
C ASP A 290 8.83 7.33 -24.17
N VAL A 291 8.47 8.16 -23.19
CA VAL A 291 7.18 8.84 -23.16
C VAL A 291 7.37 10.34 -23.05
N GLU A 292 6.56 11.07 -23.80
CA GLU A 292 6.40 12.51 -23.66
C GLU A 292 4.99 12.80 -23.14
N ALA A 293 4.88 13.08 -21.85
CA ALA A 293 3.63 13.46 -21.20
C ALA A 293 3.13 14.80 -21.74
N LYS A 294 1.86 14.82 -22.12
CA LYS A 294 1.16 15.96 -22.71
C LYS A 294 0.31 16.68 -21.67
N ASN A 295 -0.21 17.84 -22.06
CA ASN A 295 -1.03 18.65 -21.17
C ASN A 295 -2.26 17.89 -20.67
N GLY A 296 -2.40 17.83 -19.34
CA GLY A 296 -3.44 17.11 -18.62
C GLY A 296 -3.07 15.67 -18.25
N ASP A 297 -1.98 15.10 -18.76
CA ASP A 297 -1.62 13.71 -18.48
C ASP A 297 -1.28 13.51 -16.99
N MET A 298 -1.50 12.30 -16.49
CA MET A 298 -1.15 11.87 -15.14
C MET A 298 -0.14 10.73 -15.21
N LEU A 299 1.03 10.91 -14.58
CA LEU A 299 2.01 9.86 -14.38
C LEU A 299 1.76 9.16 -13.05
N THR A 300 1.72 7.83 -13.08
CA THR A 300 1.48 7.01 -11.87
C THR A 300 2.24 5.70 -11.93
N GLY A 301 2.43 5.05 -10.78
CA GLY A 301 3.07 3.75 -10.68
C GLY A 301 4.59 3.81 -10.69
N LYS A 302 5.22 2.64 -10.59
CA LYS A 302 6.67 2.50 -10.60
C LYS A 302 7.16 2.29 -12.01
N LEU A 303 8.15 3.05 -12.47
CA LEU A 303 8.83 2.78 -13.72
C LEU A 303 9.60 1.47 -13.60
N LEU A 304 9.12 0.43 -14.27
CA LEU A 304 9.70 -0.92 -14.21
C LEU A 304 10.65 -1.13 -15.39
N HIS A 305 11.93 -1.30 -15.08
CA HIS A 305 12.96 -1.94 -15.90
C HIS A 305 13.13 -1.46 -17.36
N THR A 306 14.23 -1.95 -17.91
CA THR A 306 14.83 -1.55 -19.17
C THR A 306 14.26 -2.35 -20.35
N ASP A 307 14.32 -1.80 -21.56
CA ASP A 307 13.97 -2.52 -22.79
C ASP A 307 14.81 -3.81 -22.97
N GLU A 308 14.55 -4.58 -24.04
CA GLU A 308 15.31 -5.80 -24.35
C GLU A 308 16.84 -5.60 -24.48
N HIS A 309 17.31 -4.35 -24.49
CA HIS A 309 18.70 -3.94 -24.57
C HIS A 309 19.26 -3.34 -23.26
N GLY A 310 18.50 -3.34 -22.16
CA GLY A 310 18.98 -2.79 -20.90
C GLY A 310 18.95 -1.26 -20.82
N ARG A 311 18.12 -0.58 -21.63
CA ARG A 311 17.93 0.89 -21.59
C ARG A 311 16.64 1.30 -20.90
N SER A 312 16.69 2.34 -20.08
CA SER A 312 15.50 2.82 -19.35
C SER A 312 14.64 3.72 -20.23
N CYS A 313 13.33 3.77 -19.98
CA CYS A 313 12.44 4.68 -20.71
C CYS A 313 12.67 6.12 -20.22
N LYS A 314 12.94 7.04 -21.15
CA LYS A 314 13.00 8.47 -20.85
C LYS A 314 11.59 9.01 -20.59
N ILE A 315 11.44 9.74 -19.49
CA ILE A 315 10.21 10.47 -19.17
C ILE A 315 10.42 11.95 -19.48
N SER A 316 9.63 12.48 -20.41
CA SER A 316 9.65 13.91 -20.77
C SER A 316 8.30 14.56 -20.57
N ILE A 317 8.28 15.87 -20.33
CA ILE A 317 7.06 16.70 -20.30
C ILE A 317 7.13 17.69 -21.46
N ALA A 318 6.08 17.72 -22.29
CA ALA A 318 5.98 18.62 -23.44
C ALA A 318 6.02 20.11 -23.02
N ASP A 319 6.52 20.97 -23.91
CA ASP A 319 6.50 22.42 -23.68
C ASP A 319 5.06 22.95 -23.48
N GLY A 320 4.87 23.77 -22.46
CA GLY A 320 3.60 24.32 -22.02
C GLY A 320 2.69 23.34 -21.28
N ALA A 321 3.08 22.07 -21.10
CA ALA A 321 2.20 21.07 -20.52
C ALA A 321 2.08 21.19 -18.99
N THR A 322 0.87 20.98 -18.49
CA THR A 322 0.58 20.69 -17.09
C THR A 322 0.38 19.20 -16.90
N VAL A 323 1.18 18.54 -16.06
CA VAL A 323 1.14 17.09 -15.83
C VAL A 323 0.99 16.82 -14.34
N THR A 324 0.19 15.81 -13.99
CA THR A 324 0.00 15.37 -12.60
C THR A 324 0.95 14.22 -12.27
N LEU A 325 1.69 14.31 -11.16
CA LEU A 325 2.35 13.16 -10.54
C LEU A 325 1.46 12.63 -9.40
N ASN A 326 1.19 11.33 -9.43
CA ASN A 326 0.41 10.67 -8.40
C ASN A 326 0.88 9.24 -8.13
N GLY A 327 1.71 9.08 -7.10
CA GLY A 327 2.33 7.80 -6.78
C GLY A 327 3.29 7.35 -7.87
N ALA A 328 3.90 8.30 -8.58
CA ALA A 328 4.92 8.04 -9.58
C ALA A 328 6.25 7.74 -8.88
N SER A 329 6.91 6.64 -9.26
CA SER A 329 8.24 6.29 -8.76
C SER A 329 9.18 6.06 -9.93
N ILE A 330 10.06 7.03 -10.18
CA ILE A 330 10.99 7.06 -11.31
C ILE A 330 12.43 6.94 -10.79
N ASN A 331 13.08 5.82 -11.11
CA ASN A 331 14.44 5.47 -10.70
C ASN A 331 14.72 5.55 -9.19
N TYR A 332 13.70 5.33 -8.37
CA TYR A 332 13.82 5.34 -6.91
C TYR A 332 13.93 3.91 -6.35
N ASP A 333 14.90 3.70 -5.46
CA ASP A 333 15.12 2.43 -4.73
C ASP A 333 15.27 1.19 -5.66
N GLU A 334 15.95 1.36 -6.79
CA GLU A 334 16.29 0.25 -7.70
C GLU A 334 17.75 -0.17 -7.52
N SER A 335 17.98 -1.48 -7.40
CA SER A 335 19.30 -2.09 -7.38
C SER A 335 19.38 -3.21 -8.43
N PRO A 336 20.18 -3.06 -9.50
CA PRO A 336 20.95 -1.87 -9.84
C PRO A 336 20.05 -0.71 -10.27
N ALA A 337 20.50 0.53 -10.05
CA ALA A 337 19.81 1.73 -10.53
C ALA A 337 19.58 1.63 -12.05
N LEU A 338 18.44 2.13 -12.51
CA LEU A 338 18.13 2.19 -13.94
C LEU A 338 19.18 3.09 -14.63
N SER A 339 19.70 2.64 -15.77
CA SER A 339 20.75 3.36 -16.52
C SER A 339 20.15 4.20 -17.66
N GLY A 340 20.68 5.40 -17.85
CA GLY A 340 20.23 6.32 -18.91
C GLY A 340 20.87 7.70 -18.78
N ASP A 341 21.22 8.30 -19.91
CA ASP A 341 21.82 9.64 -19.97
C ASP A 341 20.73 10.72 -20.01
N PHE A 342 19.91 10.76 -18.95
CA PHE A 342 18.83 11.73 -18.79
C PHE A 342 18.45 11.97 -17.32
N ALA A 343 17.80 13.11 -17.08
CA ALA A 343 17.17 13.41 -15.80
C ALA A 343 16.03 12.43 -15.52
N GLY A 344 15.64 12.30 -14.24
CA GLY A 344 14.46 11.51 -13.87
C GLY A 344 13.22 11.95 -14.65
N ILE A 345 12.98 13.26 -14.73
CA ILE A 345 12.02 13.90 -15.63
C ILE A 345 12.72 15.02 -16.40
N THR A 346 12.53 15.04 -17.73
CA THR A 346 13.05 16.10 -18.61
C THR A 346 11.91 16.98 -19.13
N CYS A 347 11.82 18.24 -18.70
CA CYS A 347 10.92 19.21 -19.34
C CYS A 347 11.51 19.62 -20.69
N LEU A 348 10.69 19.69 -21.74
CA LEU A 348 11.12 20.12 -23.09
C LEU A 348 10.99 21.63 -23.31
N GLY A 349 10.46 22.34 -22.32
CA GLY A 349 10.24 23.79 -22.33
C GLY A 349 9.63 24.21 -20.99
N ASN A 350 8.68 25.15 -21.03
CA ASN A 350 7.89 25.49 -19.84
C ASN A 350 7.05 24.29 -19.42
N ALA A 351 6.92 24.03 -18.13
CA ALA A 351 6.13 22.91 -17.65
C ALA A 351 5.51 23.23 -16.30
N THR A 352 4.34 22.66 -16.03
CA THR A 352 3.74 22.63 -14.70
C THR A 352 3.61 21.18 -14.23
N ILE A 353 4.14 20.89 -13.06
CA ILE A 353 3.96 19.62 -12.37
C ILE A 353 3.00 19.83 -11.20
N ILE A 354 1.86 19.14 -11.22
CA ILE A 354 0.94 19.04 -10.08
C ILE A 354 1.37 17.82 -9.27
N VAL A 355 2.00 18.03 -8.12
CA VAL A 355 2.35 16.98 -7.16
C VAL A 355 1.11 16.71 -6.35
N SER A 356 0.63 15.49 -6.42
CA SER A 356 -0.61 15.15 -5.76
C SER A 356 -0.48 13.93 -4.87
N GLY A 357 0.25 12.89 -5.27
CA GLY A 357 0.53 11.74 -4.42
C GLY A 357 1.80 11.91 -3.59
N THR A 358 2.38 10.78 -3.18
CA THR A 358 3.78 10.71 -2.77
C THR A 358 4.59 10.23 -3.96
N ASP A 359 5.39 11.13 -4.53
CA ASP A 359 6.10 10.93 -5.80
C ASP A 359 7.61 10.93 -5.57
N TYR A 360 8.31 10.05 -6.28
CA TYR A 360 9.75 9.88 -6.20
C TYR A 360 10.37 10.00 -7.59
N VAL A 361 11.37 10.88 -7.75
CA VAL A 361 12.04 11.11 -9.02
C VAL A 361 13.54 11.22 -8.80
N LYS A 362 14.31 10.35 -9.43
CA LYS A 362 15.77 10.36 -9.36
C LYS A 362 16.44 10.41 -10.73
N GLY A 363 17.54 11.15 -10.84
CA GLY A 363 18.39 11.17 -12.04
C GLY A 363 18.97 9.79 -12.38
N PHE A 364 19.08 9.43 -13.66
CA PHE A 364 19.45 8.07 -14.08
C PHE A 364 20.96 7.79 -14.08
N ASN A 365 21.80 8.81 -14.23
CA ASN A 365 23.25 8.62 -14.29
C ASN A 365 23.99 9.77 -13.61
N SER A 366 25.28 9.58 -13.31
CA SER A 366 26.16 10.60 -12.74
C SER A 366 26.08 11.90 -13.56
N GLY A 367 25.82 12.99 -12.85
CA GLY A 367 25.65 14.34 -13.35
C GLY A 367 24.23 14.68 -13.77
N TYR A 368 23.26 13.78 -13.69
CA TYR A 368 21.88 14.08 -14.08
C TYR A 368 21.00 14.45 -12.89
N PRO A 369 20.16 15.49 -13.01
CA PRO A 369 19.25 15.90 -11.95
C PRO A 369 18.03 14.99 -11.85
N GLY A 370 17.31 15.07 -10.73
CA GLY A 370 16.01 14.42 -10.59
C GLY A 370 15.00 14.99 -11.58
N ILE A 371 14.84 16.32 -11.60
CA ILE A 371 13.98 17.01 -12.57
C ILE A 371 14.78 18.12 -13.25
N PHE A 372 14.79 18.09 -14.58
CA PHE A 372 15.45 19.10 -15.41
C PHE A 372 14.43 19.99 -16.13
N VAL A 373 14.74 21.29 -16.20
CA VAL A 373 14.06 22.27 -17.06
C VAL A 373 15.09 23.08 -17.83
N PRO A 374 14.99 23.21 -19.16
CA PRO A 374 16.01 23.86 -19.97
C PRO A 374 16.12 25.36 -19.71
N SER A 375 17.31 25.91 -19.93
CA SER A 375 17.56 27.35 -19.88
C SER A 375 16.56 28.15 -20.73
N GLY A 376 16.12 29.30 -20.23
CA GLY A 376 15.08 30.13 -20.85
C GLY A 376 13.64 29.66 -20.61
N SER A 377 13.43 28.51 -19.96
CA SER A 377 12.09 28.00 -19.60
C SER A 377 11.82 28.10 -18.10
N THR A 378 10.58 27.82 -17.69
CA THR A 378 10.16 27.80 -16.28
C THR A 378 9.45 26.49 -15.94
N LEU A 379 9.92 25.84 -14.88
CA LEU A 379 9.21 24.75 -14.22
C LEU A 379 8.37 25.32 -13.07
N THR A 380 7.07 25.06 -13.09
CA THR A 380 6.17 25.36 -11.97
C THR A 380 5.79 24.06 -11.27
N ILE A 381 5.94 24.00 -9.95
CA ILE A 381 5.52 22.87 -9.12
C ILE A 381 4.39 23.35 -8.20
N THR A 382 3.27 22.62 -8.19
CA THR A 382 2.09 22.96 -7.39
C THR A 382 1.41 21.69 -6.86
N GLY A 383 0.27 21.84 -6.18
CA GLY A 383 -0.51 20.74 -5.61
C GLY A 383 -0.36 20.60 -4.10
N ASP A 384 -0.88 19.52 -3.54
CA ASP A 384 -0.92 19.22 -2.10
C ASP A 384 -0.16 17.93 -1.73
N GLY A 385 0.44 17.26 -2.71
CA GLY A 385 1.21 16.04 -2.51
C GLY A 385 2.64 16.27 -2.01
N THR A 386 3.40 15.17 -1.94
CA THR A 386 4.80 15.14 -1.54
C THR A 386 5.68 14.71 -2.71
N LEU A 387 6.75 15.46 -3.00
CA LEU A 387 7.72 15.13 -4.04
C LEU A 387 9.10 14.96 -3.44
N PHE A 388 9.71 13.79 -3.65
CA PHE A 388 11.11 13.51 -3.40
C PHE A 388 11.87 13.55 -4.73
N ALA A 389 12.65 14.61 -4.95
CA ALA A 389 13.44 14.80 -6.15
C ALA A 389 14.93 14.70 -5.82
N GLU A 390 15.59 13.68 -6.35
CA GLU A 390 17.00 13.38 -6.08
C GLU A 390 17.85 13.49 -7.35
N GLY A 391 18.92 14.26 -7.26
CA GLY A 391 19.98 14.19 -8.26
C GLY A 391 20.71 12.86 -8.12
N HIS A 392 21.27 12.37 -9.23
CA HIS A 392 22.37 11.42 -9.09
C HIS A 392 23.62 12.15 -8.59
N GLU A 393 24.74 11.44 -8.46
CA GLU A 393 26.05 12.03 -8.18
C GLU A 393 26.27 13.31 -9.03
N ASN A 394 26.63 14.46 -8.43
CA ASN A 394 26.83 15.74 -9.14
C ASN A 394 25.62 16.41 -9.80
N GLY A 395 24.43 15.81 -9.79
CA GLY A 395 23.18 16.42 -10.29
C GLY A 395 22.37 17.07 -9.16
N ALA A 396 21.63 18.13 -9.47
CA ALA A 396 20.70 18.72 -8.49
C ALA A 396 19.45 17.83 -8.29
N GLY A 397 18.77 17.95 -7.15
CA GLY A 397 17.46 17.33 -6.96
C GLY A 397 16.46 17.83 -8.00
N ILE A 398 16.29 19.15 -8.04
CA ILE A 398 15.50 19.86 -9.05
C ILE A 398 16.37 20.97 -9.64
N GLY A 399 16.65 20.92 -10.93
CA GLY A 399 17.42 21.93 -11.65
C GLY A 399 18.43 21.33 -12.62
N SER A 400 19.71 21.75 -12.55
CA SER A 400 20.70 21.38 -13.57
C SER A 400 21.54 20.18 -13.19
N GLY A 401 22.17 19.60 -14.21
CA GLY A 401 23.19 18.57 -14.08
C GLY A 401 24.60 19.13 -13.94
N ARG A 402 25.58 18.21 -13.91
CA ARG A 402 27.00 18.55 -13.84
C ARG A 402 27.44 19.35 -15.07
N SER A 403 28.37 20.28 -14.88
CA SER A 403 28.71 21.27 -15.90
C SER A 403 29.36 20.73 -17.19
N ASP A 404 29.92 19.53 -17.18
CA ASP A 404 30.48 18.86 -18.36
C ASP A 404 29.44 18.08 -19.18
N ILE A 405 28.16 18.11 -18.78
CA ILE A 405 27.05 17.48 -19.50
C ILE A 405 26.20 18.56 -20.16
N ASP A 406 26.53 18.90 -21.40
CA ASP A 406 25.89 20.00 -22.15
C ASP A 406 24.35 19.89 -22.22
N ALA A 407 23.80 18.69 -22.25
CA ALA A 407 22.36 18.47 -22.36
C ALA A 407 21.56 18.93 -21.12
N VAL A 408 22.20 19.04 -19.95
CA VAL A 408 21.52 19.35 -18.68
C VAL A 408 22.26 20.37 -17.81
N LYS A 409 23.41 20.90 -18.23
CA LYS A 409 24.25 21.78 -17.40
C LYS A 409 23.62 23.12 -17.00
N ASP A 410 22.68 23.63 -17.79
CA ASP A 410 22.03 24.92 -17.55
C ASP A 410 20.51 24.75 -17.40
N CYS A 411 19.97 25.08 -16.23
CA CYS A 411 18.53 25.07 -15.98
C CYS A 411 17.86 26.43 -16.09
N GLY A 412 16.58 26.39 -16.45
CA GLY A 412 15.67 27.53 -16.43
C GLY A 412 15.27 27.95 -15.01
N ASN A 413 14.15 28.67 -14.91
CA ASN A 413 13.60 29.09 -13.63
C ASN A 413 12.82 27.95 -12.96
N ILE A 414 12.78 27.97 -11.63
CA ILE A 414 12.01 27.03 -10.80
C ILE A 414 11.05 27.84 -9.94
N VAL A 415 9.76 27.53 -9.99
CA VAL A 415 8.71 28.16 -9.19
C VAL A 415 7.95 27.09 -8.42
N ILE A 416 8.00 27.14 -7.09
CA ILE A 416 7.27 26.23 -6.22
C ILE A 416 6.10 26.98 -5.60
N GLN A 417 4.88 26.53 -5.89
CA GLN A 417 3.61 27.15 -5.52
C GLN A 417 2.78 26.31 -4.54
N GLY A 418 3.09 25.02 -4.37
CA GLY A 418 2.39 24.13 -3.46
C GLY A 418 3.18 22.86 -3.17
N GLY A 419 2.62 22.03 -2.30
CA GLY A 419 3.13 20.71 -1.94
C GLY A 419 4.17 20.71 -0.81
N THR A 420 4.62 19.50 -0.50
CA THR A 420 5.74 19.21 0.40
C THR A 420 6.90 18.71 -0.47
N ILE A 421 7.93 19.54 -0.65
CA ILE A 421 9.01 19.28 -1.62
C ILE A 421 10.31 18.97 -0.89
N PHE A 422 10.87 17.80 -1.18
CA PHE A 422 12.20 17.38 -0.73
C PHE A 422 13.15 17.30 -1.92
N GLY A 423 14.12 18.20 -1.97
CA GLY A 423 15.15 18.22 -3.01
C GLY A 423 16.51 17.77 -2.48
N THR A 424 17.09 16.70 -3.00
CA THR A 424 18.41 16.21 -2.57
C THR A 424 19.40 16.28 -3.73
N GLY A 425 20.46 17.06 -3.54
CA GLY A 425 21.57 17.15 -4.50
C GLY A 425 22.56 16.02 -4.32
N GLY A 426 23.18 15.59 -5.42
CA GLY A 426 24.38 14.76 -5.37
C GLY A 426 25.60 15.54 -4.89
N ILE A 427 26.77 14.88 -4.89
CA ILE A 427 28.06 15.50 -4.51
C ILE A 427 28.24 16.86 -5.22
N GLY A 428 28.51 17.94 -4.47
CA GLY A 428 28.72 19.26 -5.05
C GLY A 428 27.50 19.91 -5.73
N ALA A 429 26.30 19.34 -5.62
CA ALA A 429 25.09 19.87 -6.25
C ALA A 429 24.09 20.41 -5.22
N ALA A 430 23.29 21.40 -5.62
CA ALA A 430 22.21 21.92 -4.79
C ALA A 430 21.06 20.91 -4.66
N GLY A 431 20.31 20.98 -3.57
CA GLY A 431 19.04 20.25 -3.46
C GLY A 431 18.04 20.76 -4.50
N ILE A 432 17.91 22.08 -4.62
CA ILE A 432 17.11 22.75 -5.64
C ILE A 432 17.95 23.88 -6.26
N GLY A 433 18.31 23.75 -7.53
CA GLY A 433 19.13 24.73 -8.24
C GLY A 433 20.17 24.08 -9.13
N SER A 434 21.43 24.53 -9.09
CA SER A 434 22.43 24.04 -10.04
C SER A 434 23.20 22.80 -9.57
N GLY A 435 23.63 21.98 -10.54
CA GLY A 435 24.49 20.83 -10.34
C GLY A 435 25.93 21.22 -10.00
N ALA A 436 26.83 20.24 -9.88
CA ALA A 436 28.24 20.53 -9.61
C ALA A 436 28.92 21.17 -10.83
N GLY A 437 29.76 22.16 -10.57
CA GLY A 437 30.46 22.94 -11.58
C GLY A 437 31.95 22.68 -11.62
N ALA A 438 32.62 23.40 -12.52
CA ALA A 438 34.06 23.53 -12.57
C ALA A 438 34.42 25.00 -12.81
N ASP A 439 35.54 25.48 -12.24
CA ASP A 439 35.95 26.90 -12.29
C ASP A 439 35.84 27.58 -13.66
N LYS A 440 36.12 26.83 -14.74
CA LYS A 440 36.15 27.34 -16.12
C LYS A 440 34.90 27.03 -16.93
N ASN A 441 33.98 26.26 -16.36
CA ASN A 441 32.74 25.83 -16.98
C ASN A 441 31.71 25.59 -15.86
N PRO A 442 31.14 26.65 -15.27
CA PRO A 442 30.16 26.51 -14.20
C PRO A 442 28.84 25.98 -14.77
N SER A 443 28.13 25.16 -13.98
CA SER A 443 26.72 24.89 -14.27
C SER A 443 25.88 26.08 -13.80
N SER A 444 24.66 26.25 -14.32
CA SER A 444 23.80 27.36 -13.91
C SER A 444 22.35 26.96 -13.73
N CYS A 445 21.64 27.73 -12.90
CA CYS A 445 20.18 27.72 -12.86
C CYS A 445 19.62 29.13 -12.92
N GLY A 446 18.40 29.26 -13.44
CA GLY A 446 17.65 30.50 -13.41
C GLY A 446 17.23 30.92 -12.00
N ASN A 447 16.22 31.78 -11.93
CA ASN A 447 15.63 32.22 -10.66
C ASN A 447 14.86 31.08 -10.00
N ILE A 448 14.92 31.03 -8.67
CA ILE A 448 14.18 30.06 -7.85
C ILE A 448 13.21 30.86 -6.98
N THR A 449 11.91 30.59 -7.11
CA THR A 449 10.86 31.27 -6.35
C THR A 449 10.04 30.27 -5.56
N ILE A 450 9.93 30.46 -4.26
CA ILE A 450 9.07 29.66 -3.36
C ILE A 450 7.95 30.57 -2.86
N LYS A 451 6.72 30.25 -3.22
CA LYS A 451 5.53 31.03 -2.83
C LYS A 451 5.14 30.75 -1.39
N SER A 452 4.41 31.67 -0.79
CA SER A 452 3.89 31.55 0.59
C SER A 452 2.85 30.44 0.77
N SER A 453 2.27 29.95 -0.33
CA SER A 453 1.30 28.85 -0.33
C SER A 453 1.90 27.45 -0.25
N VAL A 454 3.24 27.33 -0.21
CA VAL A 454 3.93 26.03 -0.17
C VAL A 454 3.88 25.45 1.25
N THR A 455 3.51 24.18 1.38
CA THR A 455 3.41 23.50 2.68
C THR A 455 4.78 23.37 3.33
N GLN A 456 5.77 22.87 2.59
CA GLN A 456 7.14 22.68 3.07
C GLN A 456 8.09 22.58 1.88
N VAL A 457 9.30 23.13 2.03
CA VAL A 457 10.42 22.89 1.12
C VAL A 457 11.65 22.62 1.96
N ASP A 458 12.15 21.39 1.88
CA ASP A 458 13.41 20.98 2.50
C ASP A 458 14.39 20.57 1.40
N ALA A 459 15.54 21.24 1.36
CA ALA A 459 16.57 20.95 0.39
C ALA A 459 17.85 20.50 1.10
N THR A 460 18.41 19.38 0.66
CA THR A 460 19.65 18.82 1.17
C THR A 460 20.74 18.94 0.10
N PRO A 461 21.77 19.78 0.29
CA PRO A 461 22.84 19.93 -0.69
C PRO A 461 23.89 18.82 -0.56
N GLY A 462 24.63 18.61 -1.63
CA GLY A 462 25.94 17.98 -1.58
C GLY A 462 27.01 18.89 -0.97
N SER A 463 28.18 18.32 -0.67
CA SER A 463 29.32 19.06 -0.10
C SER A 463 29.70 20.28 -0.94
N GLY A 464 29.72 21.47 -0.34
CA GLY A 464 30.14 22.71 -1.01
C GLY A 464 29.04 23.44 -1.79
N ALA A 465 27.83 22.89 -1.86
CA ALA A 465 26.68 23.51 -2.51
C ALA A 465 25.73 24.21 -1.52
N ASP A 466 24.92 25.12 -2.04
CA ASP A 466 23.81 25.71 -1.29
C ASP A 466 22.61 24.74 -1.28
N PRO A 467 21.82 24.66 -0.20
CA PRO A 467 20.59 23.88 -0.19
C PRO A 467 19.66 24.23 -1.35
N ILE A 468 19.43 25.53 -1.55
CA ILE A 468 18.63 26.10 -2.63
C ILE A 468 19.46 27.21 -3.27
N GLY A 469 19.80 27.08 -4.55
CA GLY A 469 20.67 28.02 -5.25
C GLY A 469 21.77 27.33 -6.04
N ARG A 470 23.03 27.66 -5.75
CA ARG A 470 24.15 27.17 -6.56
C ARG A 470 24.71 25.83 -6.08
N GLY A 471 25.11 24.99 -7.01
CA GLY A 471 26.09 23.94 -6.76
C GLY A 471 27.49 24.48 -6.51
N ASP A 472 28.40 23.60 -6.11
CA ASP A 472 29.82 23.89 -5.97
C ASP A 472 30.41 24.36 -7.32
N HIS A 473 31.24 25.40 -7.29
CA HIS A 473 31.79 26.07 -8.49
C HIS A 473 30.75 26.39 -9.59
N SER A 474 29.49 26.65 -9.20
CA SER A 474 28.37 26.91 -10.11
C SER A 474 27.68 28.24 -9.78
N THR A 475 26.67 28.57 -10.58
CA THR A 475 25.88 29.80 -10.42
C THR A 475 24.39 29.50 -10.30
N SER A 476 23.64 30.44 -9.75
CA SER A 476 22.18 30.45 -9.77
C SER A 476 21.69 31.88 -9.94
N GLY A 477 20.46 32.03 -10.44
CA GLY A 477 19.73 33.28 -10.37
C GLY A 477 19.35 33.65 -8.94
N THR A 478 18.38 34.55 -8.80
CA THR A 478 17.88 35.00 -7.50
C THR A 478 17.06 33.89 -6.84
N VAL A 479 17.31 33.64 -5.56
CA VAL A 479 16.46 32.81 -4.71
C VAL A 479 15.50 33.72 -3.94
N THR A 480 14.21 33.58 -4.20
CA THR A 480 13.15 34.37 -3.56
C THR A 480 12.21 33.45 -2.78
N ARG A 481 11.98 33.78 -1.51
CA ARG A 481 10.93 33.15 -0.70
C ARG A 481 9.91 34.23 -0.34
N GLU A 482 8.66 34.00 -0.70
CA GLU A 482 7.57 34.89 -0.31
C GLU A 482 7.08 34.50 1.08
N ASP A 483 7.09 35.45 2.00
CA ASP A 483 6.55 35.26 3.35
C ASP A 483 5.03 35.45 3.35
N SER A 484 4.30 34.59 4.07
CA SER A 484 2.87 34.78 4.32
C SER A 484 2.67 36.02 5.21
N HIS A 485 1.98 37.04 4.68
CA HIS A 485 1.54 38.21 5.45
C HIS A 485 0.24 37.93 6.19
#